data_AF-A0A7G6XAK5-F1
#
_entry.id   AF-A0A7G6XAK5-F1
#
_cell.length_a   1.000
_cell.length_b   1.000
_cell.length_c   1.000
_cell.angle_alpha   90.00
_cell.angle_beta   90.00
_cell.angle_gamma   90.00
#
_symmetry.space_group_name_H-M   'P 1'
#
loop_
_entity.id
_entity.type
_entity.pdbx_description
1 polymer ?
#
loop_
_entity_poly.entity_id
_entity_poly.type
_entity_poly.pdbx_seq_one_letter_code
_entity_poly.pdbx_strand_id
1 'polypeptide(L)'
;MWWYVVLIVVVGLERVAELVVSLRNARWSFERGGVETGKGHYPFMVVLHTGFLAGCLVEAIVADRPFVPALGWTMLAVVLLAQGLRWWCITVLGAQWNTRVIVVPGASLVAAGPYRWLRHPNYVAVVAEGIALPLVHTAWITAVLFLLLNIPLLTVRIRAEEAALDTALTK
;
A
#
# COMPACT_ATOMS: atom_id res chain seq x y z
N MET A 1 6.34 -20.48 -13.20
CA MET A 1 6.89 -20.15 -11.87
C MET A 1 7.96 -19.06 -11.90
N TRP A 2 9.07 -19.18 -12.66
CA TRP A 2 10.16 -18.19 -12.64
C TRP A 2 9.72 -16.74 -12.89
N TRP A 3 8.83 -16.51 -13.86
CA TRP A 3 8.31 -15.16 -14.13
C TRP A 3 7.47 -14.60 -12.97
N TYR A 4 6.80 -15.46 -12.20
CA TYR A 4 6.04 -15.05 -11.01
C TYR A 4 6.98 -14.65 -9.89
N VAL A 5 8.09 -15.37 -9.70
CA VAL A 5 9.16 -14.96 -8.78
C VAL A 5 9.70 -13.58 -9.16
N VAL A 6 9.96 -13.36 -10.46
CA VAL A 6 10.40 -12.05 -10.96
C VAL A 6 9.36 -10.97 -10.65
N LEU A 7 8.07 -11.23 -10.87
CA LEU A 7 7.00 -10.30 -10.52
C LEU A 7 7.03 -9.93 -9.03
N ILE A 8 7.12 -10.90 -8.13
CA ILE A 8 7.19 -10.64 -6.69
C ILE A 8 8.45 -9.84 -6.32
N VAL A 9 9.60 -10.15 -6.92
CA VAL A 9 10.84 -9.39 -6.70
C VAL A 9 10.69 -7.95 -7.18
N VAL A 10 10.10 -7.72 -8.36
CA VAL A 10 9.84 -6.37 -8.89
C VAL A 10 8.92 -5.59 -7.95
N VAL A 11 7.82 -6.19 -7.49
CA VAL A 11 6.92 -5.57 -6.50
C VAL A 11 7.65 -5.30 -5.18
N GLY A 12 8.53 -6.19 -4.74
CA GLY A 12 9.37 -6.01 -3.56
C GLY A 12 10.35 -4.83 -3.71
N LEU A 13 10.99 -4.69 -4.86
CA LEU A 13 11.86 -3.54 -5.17
C LEU A 13 11.06 -2.23 -5.20
N GLU A 14 9.83 -2.28 -5.71
CA GLU A 14 8.91 -1.14 -5.67
C GLU A 14 8.55 -0.74 -4.23
N ARG A 15 8.33 -1.69 -3.31
CA ARG A 15 8.15 -1.39 -1.87
C ARG A 15 9.35 -0.63 -1.30
N VAL A 16 10.56 -1.01 -1.70
CA VAL A 16 11.78 -0.33 -1.25
C VAL A 16 11.83 1.09 -1.81
N ALA A 17 11.49 1.27 -3.09
CA ALA A 17 11.40 2.59 -3.70
C ALA A 17 10.36 3.49 -2.99
N GLU A 18 9.18 2.95 -2.69
CA GLU A 18 8.15 3.61 -1.87
C GLU A 18 8.69 4.05 -0.51
N LEU A 19 9.42 3.17 0.19
CA LEU A 19 10.03 3.49 1.48
C LEU A 19 11.07 4.60 1.36
N VAL A 20 11.91 4.59 0.31
CA VAL A 20 12.89 5.66 0.07
C VAL A 20 12.20 7.00 -0.18
N VAL A 21 11.15 7.02 -1.02
CA VAL A 21 10.35 8.23 -1.26
C VAL A 21 9.71 8.71 0.05
N SER A 22 9.15 7.80 0.85
CA SER A 22 8.55 8.17 2.13
C SER A 22 9.58 8.69 3.12
N LEU A 23 10.79 8.14 3.17
CA LEU A 23 11.84 8.67 4.06
C LEU A 23 12.25 10.09 3.67
N ARG A 24 12.35 10.37 2.36
CA ARG A 24 12.64 11.71 1.85
C ARG A 24 11.51 12.69 2.20
N ASN A 25 10.28 12.28 1.98
CA ASN A 25 9.11 13.10 2.25
C ASN A 25 8.90 13.32 3.75
N ALA A 26 9.17 12.32 4.59
CA ALA A 26 9.10 12.43 6.04
C ALA A 26 10.06 13.52 6.56
N ARG A 27 11.30 13.56 6.04
CA ARG A 27 12.25 14.64 6.37
C ARG A 27 11.67 16.01 6.01
N TRP A 28 11.16 16.16 4.80
CA TRP A 28 10.51 17.41 4.34
C TRP A 28 9.33 17.82 5.24
N SER A 29 8.54 16.85 5.69
CA SER A 29 7.39 17.08 6.58
C SER A 29 7.85 17.51 7.98
N PHE A 30 8.85 16.84 8.58
CA PHE A 30 9.36 17.19 9.90
C PHE A 30 10.05 18.57 9.93
N GLU A 31 10.77 18.94 8.87
CA GLU A 31 11.35 20.28 8.71
C GLU A 31 10.29 21.39 8.74
N ARG A 32 9.03 21.07 8.43
CA ARG A 32 7.89 21.99 8.41
C ARG A 32 6.99 21.84 9.65
N GLY A 33 7.50 21.21 10.71
CA GLY A 33 6.74 21.00 11.95
C GLY A 33 5.72 19.87 11.88
N GLY A 34 5.90 18.92 10.95
CA GLY A 34 5.04 17.75 10.82
C GLY A 34 4.98 16.91 12.10
N VAL A 35 3.77 16.56 12.51
CA VAL A 35 3.53 15.71 13.68
C VAL A 35 3.19 14.31 13.22
N GLU A 36 3.96 13.33 13.69
CA GLU A 36 3.74 11.91 13.40
C GLU A 36 2.72 11.31 14.37
N THR A 37 1.63 10.76 13.85
CA THR A 37 0.60 10.04 14.60
C THR A 37 0.60 8.55 14.21
N GLY A 38 -0.02 7.69 15.02
CA GLY A 38 -0.21 6.27 14.65
C GLY A 38 1.05 5.39 14.64
N LYS A 39 2.14 5.78 15.33
CA LYS A 39 3.42 5.02 15.34
C LYS A 39 3.27 3.54 15.69
N GLY A 40 2.32 3.20 16.57
CA GLY A 40 2.12 1.84 17.08
C GLY A 40 1.71 0.82 16.02
N HIS A 41 0.96 1.21 14.98
CA HIS A 41 0.48 0.28 13.96
C HIS A 41 1.44 0.15 12.75
N TYR A 42 2.45 1.03 12.64
CA TYR A 42 3.36 1.04 11.49
C TYR A 42 4.25 -0.23 11.38
N PRO A 43 4.88 -0.73 12.46
CA PRO A 43 5.64 -1.98 12.40
C PRO A 43 4.80 -3.17 11.93
N PHE A 44 3.54 -3.25 12.39
CA PHE A 44 2.60 -4.29 11.96
C PHE A 44 2.31 -4.23 10.46
N MET A 45 2.20 -3.02 9.87
CA MET A 45 2.05 -2.87 8.42
C MET A 45 3.28 -3.41 7.68
N VAL A 46 4.49 -3.07 8.13
CA VAL A 46 5.73 -3.53 7.50
C VAL A 46 5.83 -5.05 7.56
N VAL A 47 5.58 -5.66 8.73
CA VAL A 47 5.61 -7.12 8.89
C VAL A 47 4.55 -7.78 8.02
N LEU A 48 3.33 -7.26 8.00
CA LEU A 48 2.24 -7.82 7.20
C LEU A 48 2.56 -7.79 5.70
N HIS A 49 3.05 -6.67 5.16
CA HIS A 49 3.34 -6.55 3.72
C HIS A 49 4.60 -7.32 3.32
N THR A 50 5.59 -7.41 4.20
CA THR A 50 6.78 -8.25 3.95
C THR A 50 6.41 -9.73 3.99
N GLY A 51 5.65 -10.14 5.01
CA GLY A 51 5.12 -11.49 5.15
C GLY A 51 4.18 -11.89 4.01
N PHE A 52 3.42 -10.93 3.46
CA PHE A 52 2.58 -11.13 2.29
C PHE A 52 3.37 -11.49 1.04
N LEU A 53 4.45 -10.76 0.72
CA LEU A 53 5.30 -11.08 -0.44
C LEU A 53 5.98 -12.44 -0.27
N ALA A 54 6.46 -12.75 0.93
CA ALA A 54 6.99 -14.07 1.25
C ALA A 54 5.91 -15.17 1.13
N GLY A 55 4.71 -14.91 1.65
CA GLY A 55 3.56 -15.82 1.59
C GLY A 55 3.16 -16.15 0.16
N CYS A 56 3.17 -15.16 -0.74
CA CYS A 56 2.89 -15.37 -2.17
C CYS A 56 3.84 -16.41 -2.78
N LEU A 57 5.15 -16.31 -2.49
CA LEU A 57 6.15 -17.25 -2.98
C LEU A 57 6.03 -18.61 -2.30
N VAL A 58 5.92 -18.63 -0.96
CA VAL A 58 5.84 -19.86 -0.17
C VAL A 58 4.62 -20.66 -0.56
N GLU A 59 3.44 -20.06 -0.61
CA GLU A 59 2.22 -20.78 -1.00
C GLU A 59 2.30 -21.26 -2.44
N ALA A 60 2.73 -20.42 -3.39
CA ALA A 60 2.80 -20.80 -4.79
C ALA A 60 3.76 -21.98 -5.03
N ILE A 61 4.90 -22.00 -4.33
CA ILE A 61 5.93 -23.05 -4.49
C ILE A 61 5.59 -24.29 -3.68
N VAL A 62 5.25 -24.16 -2.39
CA VAL A 62 5.08 -25.31 -1.47
C VAL A 62 3.76 -26.03 -1.72
N ALA A 63 2.69 -25.29 -2.03
CA ALA A 63 1.39 -25.90 -2.32
C ALA A 63 1.19 -26.20 -3.82
N ASP A 64 2.27 -26.11 -4.62
CA ASP A 64 2.30 -26.33 -6.08
C ASP A 64 1.09 -25.72 -6.79
N ARG A 65 0.83 -24.45 -6.49
CA ARG A 65 -0.41 -23.80 -6.95
C ARG A 65 -0.40 -23.70 -8.48
N PRO A 66 -1.48 -24.09 -9.17
CA PRO A 66 -1.51 -24.02 -10.63
C PRO A 66 -1.62 -22.58 -11.11
N PHE A 67 -1.00 -22.30 -12.26
CA PHE A 67 -1.27 -21.08 -13.01
C PHE A 67 -2.48 -21.31 -13.92
N VAL A 68 -3.59 -20.63 -13.63
CA VAL A 68 -4.80 -20.65 -14.47
C VAL A 68 -4.78 -19.41 -15.36
N PRO A 69 -4.54 -19.50 -16.69
CA PRO A 69 -4.26 -18.33 -17.52
C PRO A 69 -5.32 -17.23 -17.46
N ALA A 70 -6.61 -17.58 -17.52
CA ALA A 70 -7.69 -16.59 -17.49
C ALA A 70 -7.68 -15.78 -16.18
N LEU A 71 -7.52 -16.45 -15.04
CA LEU A 71 -7.42 -15.78 -13.74
C LEU A 71 -6.08 -15.05 -13.60
N GLY A 72 -4.98 -15.70 -13.92
CA GLY A 72 -3.63 -15.18 -13.73
C GLY A 72 -3.35 -13.90 -14.52
N TRP A 73 -3.73 -13.85 -15.80
CA TRP A 73 -3.58 -12.65 -16.63
C TRP A 73 -4.52 -11.53 -16.20
N THR A 74 -5.74 -11.86 -15.80
CA THR A 74 -6.69 -10.87 -15.26
C THR A 74 -6.16 -10.25 -13.98
N MET A 75 -5.66 -11.08 -13.05
CA MET A 75 -5.09 -10.61 -11.80
C MET A 75 -3.79 -9.83 -12.01
N LEU A 76 -2.96 -10.23 -12.99
CA LEU A 76 -1.78 -9.44 -13.35
C LEU A 76 -2.17 -8.05 -13.84
N ALA A 77 -3.20 -7.93 -14.68
CA ALA A 77 -3.71 -6.63 -15.12
C ALA A 77 -4.20 -5.79 -13.92
N VAL A 78 -4.89 -6.40 -12.96
CA VAL A 78 -5.32 -5.73 -11.73
C VAL A 78 -4.11 -5.26 -10.89
N VAL A 79 -3.05 -6.06 -10.76
CA VAL A 79 -1.81 -5.66 -10.09
C VAL A 79 -1.22 -4.43 -10.78
N LEU A 80 -1.07 -4.45 -12.10
CA LEU A 80 -0.50 -3.33 -12.85
C LEU A 80 -1.34 -2.05 -12.69
N LEU A 81 -2.67 -2.16 -12.72
CA LEU A 81 -3.58 -1.05 -12.47
C LEU A 81 -3.47 -0.52 -11.04
N ALA A 82 -3.33 -1.41 -10.05
CA ALA A 82 -3.12 -1.03 -8.65
C ALA A 82 -1.81 -0.25 -8.47
N GLN A 83 -0.71 -0.72 -9.09
CA GLN A 83 0.56 0.00 -9.05
C GLN A 83 0.48 1.35 -9.77
N GLY A 84 -0.18 1.41 -10.93
CA GLY A 84 -0.45 2.66 -11.64
C GLY A 84 -1.22 3.67 -10.77
N LEU A 85 -2.29 3.21 -10.10
CA LEU A 85 -3.06 4.04 -9.18
C LEU A 85 -2.21 4.52 -7.99
N ARG A 86 -1.38 3.65 -7.42
CA ARG A 86 -0.48 3.96 -6.31
C ARG A 86 0.50 5.07 -6.67
N TRP A 87 1.22 4.94 -7.78
CA TRP A 87 2.14 5.96 -8.24
C TRP A 87 1.44 7.25 -8.64
N TRP A 88 0.22 7.16 -9.16
CA TRP A 88 -0.60 8.36 -9.37
C TRP A 88 -0.92 9.08 -8.06
N CYS A 89 -1.22 8.33 -6.98
CA CYS A 89 -1.41 8.93 -5.65
C CYS A 89 -0.13 9.57 -5.13
N ILE A 90 1.01 8.87 -5.24
CA ILE A 90 2.33 9.36 -4.79
C ILE A 90 2.69 10.67 -5.52
N THR A 91 2.52 10.71 -6.83
CA THR A 91 2.86 11.88 -7.66
C THR A 91 1.95 13.07 -7.37
N VAL A 92 0.65 12.84 -7.16
CA VAL A 92 -0.32 13.90 -6.87
C VAL A 92 -0.14 14.50 -5.49
N LEU A 93 0.14 13.68 -4.47
CA LEU A 93 0.45 14.16 -3.12
C LEU A 93 1.85 14.77 -3.01
N GLY A 94 2.78 14.35 -3.87
CA GLY A 94 4.15 14.86 -3.91
C GLY A 94 4.86 14.68 -2.58
N ALA A 95 5.35 15.78 -2.00
CA ALA A 95 6.09 15.77 -0.74
C ALA A 95 5.22 15.47 0.50
N GLN A 96 3.89 15.57 0.39
CA GLN A 96 2.97 15.23 1.47
C GLN A 96 2.74 13.72 1.60
N TRP A 97 3.08 12.93 0.57
CA TRP A 97 2.90 11.48 0.61
C TRP A 97 3.88 10.83 1.58
N ASN A 98 3.38 10.04 2.52
CA ASN A 98 4.19 9.25 3.43
C ASN A 98 3.52 7.90 3.74
N THR A 99 4.33 6.86 3.97
CA THR A 99 3.85 5.58 4.50
C THR A 99 3.50 5.68 5.99
N ARG A 100 4.11 6.63 6.69
CA ARG A 100 3.79 7.03 8.06
C ARG A 100 2.74 8.14 8.03
N VAL A 101 1.89 8.19 9.05
CA VAL A 101 0.90 9.28 9.18
C VAL A 101 1.61 10.49 9.76
N ILE A 102 2.01 11.42 8.90
CA ILE A 102 2.66 12.67 9.29
C ILE A 102 1.82 13.82 8.75
N VAL A 103 1.28 14.64 9.64
CA VAL A 103 0.46 15.80 9.27
C VAL A 103 1.26 17.08 9.49
N VAL A 104 1.41 17.87 8.44
CA VAL A 104 2.06 19.18 8.49
C VAL A 104 1.01 20.24 8.79
N PRO A 105 1.10 20.99 9.90
CA PRO A 105 0.15 22.05 10.22
C PRO A 105 0.05 23.08 9.08
N GLY A 106 -1.17 23.47 8.70
CA GLY A 106 -1.41 24.44 7.63
C GLY A 106 -1.19 23.92 6.20
N ALA A 107 -0.89 22.63 6.00
CA ALA A 107 -0.82 22.05 4.67
C ALA A 107 -2.23 21.94 4.05
N SER A 108 -2.38 22.37 2.80
CA SER A 108 -3.63 22.27 2.06
C SER A 108 -3.93 20.82 1.68
N LEU A 109 -5.18 20.40 1.89
CA LEU A 109 -5.67 19.11 1.40
C LEU A 109 -5.59 19.04 -0.13
N VAL A 110 -5.04 17.93 -0.63
CA VAL A 110 -4.93 17.69 -2.07
C VAL A 110 -6.23 17.04 -2.56
N ALA A 111 -6.99 17.77 -3.38
CA ALA A 111 -8.23 17.29 -4.00
C ALA A 111 -8.08 17.00 -5.52
N ALA A 112 -6.85 16.86 -6.00
CA ALA A 112 -6.54 16.63 -7.41
C ALA A 112 -6.36 15.13 -7.74
N GLY A 113 -6.36 14.78 -9.04
CA GLY A 113 -6.06 13.42 -9.50
C GLY A 113 -7.06 12.39 -8.99
N PRO A 114 -6.63 11.26 -8.40
CA PRO A 114 -7.53 10.22 -7.90
C PRO A 114 -8.27 10.66 -6.62
N TYR A 115 -7.73 11.65 -5.89
CA TYR A 115 -8.33 12.20 -4.67
C TYR A 115 -9.63 12.99 -4.93
N ARG A 116 -9.94 13.30 -6.20
CA ARG A 116 -11.21 13.94 -6.57
C ARG A 116 -12.41 12.99 -6.45
N TRP A 117 -12.17 11.68 -6.52
CA TRP A 117 -13.22 10.66 -6.53
C TRP A 117 -13.28 9.86 -5.24
N LEU A 118 -12.13 9.66 -4.60
CA LEU A 118 -11.98 8.85 -3.39
C LEU A 118 -11.15 9.62 -2.37
N ARG A 119 -11.50 9.48 -1.09
CA ARG A 119 -10.71 10.06 0.01
C ARG A 119 -9.34 9.40 0.14
N HIS A 120 -9.30 8.07 -0.01
CA HIS A 120 -8.07 7.29 0.15
C HIS A 120 -7.82 6.30 -1.01
N PRO A 121 -7.57 6.79 -2.23
CA PRO A 121 -7.32 5.95 -3.41
C PRO A 121 -6.11 5.02 -3.25
N ASN A 122 -5.10 5.43 -2.48
CA ASN A 122 -3.93 4.60 -2.21
C ASN A 122 -4.30 3.30 -1.43
N TYR A 123 -5.28 3.36 -0.53
CA TYR A 123 -5.71 2.15 0.20
C TYR A 123 -6.52 1.20 -0.68
N VAL A 124 -7.22 1.71 -1.69
CA VAL A 124 -7.86 0.89 -2.72
C VAL A 124 -6.79 0.12 -3.51
N ALA A 125 -5.69 0.77 -3.88
CA ALA A 125 -4.57 0.11 -4.53
C ALA A 125 -3.96 -1.00 -3.66
N VAL A 126 -3.79 -0.77 -2.35
CA VAL A 126 -3.28 -1.78 -1.40
C VAL A 126 -4.19 -3.01 -1.33
N VAL A 127 -5.51 -2.80 -1.20
CA VAL A 127 -6.48 -3.91 -1.12
C VAL A 127 -6.54 -4.67 -2.44
N ALA A 128 -6.57 -3.97 -3.58
CA ALA A 128 -6.60 -4.58 -4.90
C ALA A 128 -5.35 -5.43 -5.16
N GLU A 129 -4.17 -4.91 -4.83
CA GLU A 129 -2.90 -5.65 -4.94
C GLU A 129 -2.86 -6.86 -4.00
N GLY A 130 -3.33 -6.70 -2.76
CA GLY A 130 -3.41 -7.75 -1.76
C GLY A 130 -4.23 -8.97 -2.21
N ILE A 131 -5.25 -8.74 -3.03
CA ILE A 131 -6.06 -9.79 -3.65
C ILE A 131 -5.37 -10.33 -4.90
N ALA A 132 -4.98 -9.43 -5.79
CA ALA A 132 -4.60 -9.80 -7.14
C ALA A 132 -3.23 -10.48 -7.20
N LEU A 133 -2.22 -9.97 -6.50
CA LEU A 133 -0.85 -10.47 -6.57
C LEU A 133 -0.71 -11.97 -6.21
N PRO A 134 -1.30 -12.47 -5.11
CA PRO A 134 -1.31 -13.90 -4.83
C PRO A 134 -2.17 -14.70 -5.83
N LEU A 135 -3.32 -14.15 -6.25
CA LEU A 135 -4.22 -14.84 -7.18
C LEU A 135 -3.66 -14.96 -8.60
N VAL A 136 -2.62 -14.21 -8.97
CA VAL A 136 -1.86 -14.44 -10.21
C VAL A 136 -1.44 -15.92 -10.33
N HIS A 137 -1.09 -16.56 -9.22
CA HIS A 137 -0.74 -17.98 -9.15
C HIS A 137 -1.68 -18.78 -8.25
N THR A 138 -2.96 -18.39 -8.17
CA THR A 138 -4.02 -19.04 -7.37
C THR A 138 -3.74 -19.20 -5.86
N ALA A 139 -2.84 -18.39 -5.29
CA ALA A 139 -2.48 -18.42 -3.87
C ALA A 139 -3.55 -17.78 -2.96
N TRP A 140 -4.76 -18.33 -2.99
CA TRP A 140 -5.93 -17.75 -2.33
C TRP A 140 -5.81 -17.72 -0.80
N ILE A 141 -5.00 -18.59 -0.17
CA ILE A 141 -4.80 -18.58 1.28
C ILE A 141 -4.10 -17.28 1.68
N THR A 142 -3.02 -16.93 0.98
CA THR A 142 -2.28 -15.69 1.18
C THR A 142 -3.17 -14.47 0.93
N ALA A 143 -4.00 -14.51 -0.12
CA ALA A 143 -4.95 -13.43 -0.42
C ALA A 143 -5.93 -13.20 0.74
N VAL A 144 -6.55 -14.27 1.24
CA VAL A 144 -7.53 -14.22 2.33
C VAL A 144 -6.87 -13.79 3.64
N LEU A 145 -5.74 -14.40 4.00
CA LEU A 145 -5.01 -14.05 5.23
C LEU A 145 -4.55 -12.59 5.20
N PHE A 146 -4.03 -12.13 4.06
CA PHE A 146 -3.65 -10.73 3.90
C PHE A 146 -4.84 -9.82 4.10
N LEU A 147 -5.98 -10.07 3.45
CA LEU A 147 -7.17 -9.24 3.60
C LEU A 147 -7.69 -9.19 5.04
N LEU A 148 -7.78 -10.35 5.70
CA LEU A 148 -8.27 -10.45 7.07
C LEU A 148 -7.42 -9.65 8.06
N LEU A 149 -6.10 -9.58 7.82
CA LEU A 149 -5.18 -8.80 8.65
C LEU A 149 -5.09 -7.33 8.20
N ASN A 150 -5.17 -7.07 6.91
CA ASN A 150 -4.96 -5.74 6.32
C ASN A 150 -6.17 -4.83 6.52
N ILE A 151 -7.41 -5.34 6.43
CA ILE A 151 -8.63 -4.53 6.58
C ILE A 151 -8.70 -3.86 7.97
N PRO A 152 -8.55 -4.57 9.10
CA PRO A 152 -8.56 -3.96 10.42
C PRO A 152 -7.42 -2.94 10.60
N LEU A 153 -6.22 -3.28 10.09
CA LEU A 153 -5.05 -2.43 10.19
C LEU A 153 -5.21 -1.11 9.41
N LEU A 154 -5.74 -1.19 8.18
CA LEU A 154 -6.09 -0.02 7.39
C LEU A 154 -7.20 0.80 8.05
N THR A 155 -8.19 0.16 8.67
CA THR A 155 -9.26 0.87 9.38
C THR A 155 -8.71 1.71 10.53
N VAL A 156 -7.80 1.14 11.34
CA VAL A 156 -7.14 1.88 12.43
C VAL A 156 -6.32 3.04 11.88
N ARG A 157 -5.58 2.80 10.79
CA ARG A 157 -4.77 3.83 10.15
C ARG A 157 -5.60 4.98 9.57
N ILE A 158 -6.67 4.67 8.83
CA ILE A 158 -7.57 5.67 8.24
C ILE A 158 -8.15 6.56 9.34
N ARG A 159 -8.64 5.96 10.44
CA ARG A 159 -9.18 6.73 11.57
C ARG A 159 -8.12 7.62 12.22
N ALA A 160 -6.89 7.14 12.38
CA ALA A 160 -5.79 7.93 12.92
C ALA A 160 -5.39 9.09 11.99
N GLU A 161 -5.45 8.87 10.68
CA GLU A 161 -5.19 9.89 9.65
C GLU A 161 -6.29 10.95 9.62
N GLU A 162 -7.56 10.55 9.55
CA GLU A 162 -8.70 11.48 9.56
C GLU A 162 -8.73 12.32 10.85
N ALA A 163 -8.53 11.71 12.02
CA ALA A 163 -8.47 12.45 13.30
C ALA A 163 -7.31 13.47 13.35
N ALA A 164 -6.16 13.12 12.74
CA ALA A 164 -5.02 14.02 12.67
C ALA A 164 -5.26 15.18 11.69
N LEU A 165 -5.91 14.92 10.56
CA LEU A 165 -6.31 15.94 9.60
C LEU A 165 -7.35 16.90 10.18
N ASP A 166 -8.38 16.38 10.87
CA ASP A 166 -9.40 17.21 11.52
C ASP A 166 -8.76 18.16 12.55
N THR A 167 -7.84 17.65 13.36
CA THR A 167 -7.13 18.48 14.36
C THR A 167 -6.27 19.57 13.72
N ALA A 168 -5.65 19.27 12.57
CA ALA A 168 -4.76 20.19 11.86
C ALA A 168 -5.49 21.25 11.03
N LEU A 169 -6.75 21.00 10.63
CA LEU A 169 -7.59 21.94 9.89
C LEU A 169 -8.41 22.86 10.80
N THR A 170 -8.63 22.48 12.05
CA THR A 170 -9.43 23.25 13.03
C THR A 170 -8.59 24.22 13.87
N LYS A 171 -7.25 24.24 13.69
CA LYS A 171 -6.32 25.17 14.33
C LYS A 171 -5.75 26.15 13.32
#